data_AF-A0A3D0NZN1-F1
#
_entry.id   AF-A0A3D0NZN1-F1
#
_cell.length_a   1.000
_cell.length_b   1.000
_cell.length_c   1.000
_cell.angle_alpha   90.00
_cell.angle_beta   90.00
_cell.angle_gamma   90.00
#
_symmetry.space_group_name_H-M   'P 1'
#
loop_
_entity.id
_entity.type
_entity.pdbx_description
1 polymer ?
#
loop_
_entity_poly.entity_id
_entity_poly.type
_entity_poly.pdbx_seq_one_letter_code
_entity_poly.pdbx_strand_id
1 'polypeptide(L)'
;LEGKRLVHAHGYRSDEQLNLLRLAEEFGFRVGTLQHGLEAFKFAPEIAKHGAGVSIFIDSWSYKLEGYDATPYNAYMLWKAGVNVSINSDSNERMRRLNLDAAKAMKYGGVPEQDALKMITLNPAIQLGIGNRTGSIDQDKDADIVIWSEHPFSPYAHPEITMIEGVVYFDRKADIERRGLLAKEREELEKLDINKAPGSGGAAPRIPTERVRGDIGHIEDSDIDDHD
;
A
#
# COMPACT_ATOMS: atom_id res chain seq x y z
N LEU A 1 22.94 20.12 4.14
CA LEU A 1 21.79 19.38 4.67
C LEU A 1 20.90 20.34 5.47
N GLU A 2 20.09 21.16 4.79
CA GLU A 2 19.35 22.29 5.39
C GLU A 2 18.08 21.88 6.19
N GLY A 3 17.92 20.59 6.52
CA GLY A 3 16.71 20.08 7.20
C GLY A 3 15.41 20.11 6.37
N LYS A 4 15.48 20.54 5.10
CA LYS A 4 14.31 20.65 4.20
C LYS A 4 13.79 19.30 3.66
N ARG A 5 14.53 18.21 3.86
CA ARG A 5 14.17 16.87 3.39
C ARG A 5 14.32 15.87 4.53
N LEU A 6 13.29 15.05 4.72
CA LEU A 6 13.32 13.96 5.70
C LEU A 6 14.08 12.78 5.11
N VAL A 7 15.06 12.27 5.85
CA VAL A 7 15.78 11.05 5.47
C VAL A 7 14.98 9.84 5.95
N HIS A 8 14.57 9.01 5.00
CA HIS A 8 13.99 7.69 5.25
C HIS A 8 15.03 6.65 4.84
N ALA A 9 15.53 5.87 5.80
CA ALA A 9 16.65 5.00 5.56
C ALA A 9 16.28 3.53 5.73
N HIS A 10 16.49 2.76 4.67
CA HIS A 10 16.37 1.30 4.68
C HIS A 10 17.44 0.68 5.58
N GLY A 11 17.02 -0.26 6.44
CA GLY A 11 17.94 -1.13 7.18
C GLY A 11 17.18 -2.16 8.03
N TYR A 12 17.80 -3.28 8.32
CA TYR A 12 17.16 -4.31 9.15
C TYR A 12 17.84 -4.46 10.50
N ARG A 13 19.18 -4.43 10.48
CA ARG A 13 20.00 -4.75 11.64
C ARG A 13 20.26 -3.54 12.52
N SER A 14 20.50 -3.83 13.78
CA SER A 14 20.75 -2.85 14.82
C SER A 14 22.05 -2.08 14.64
N ASP A 15 23.12 -2.75 14.20
CA ASP A 15 24.43 -2.13 13.97
C ASP A 15 24.40 -1.11 12.82
N GLU A 16 23.76 -1.46 11.70
CA GLU A 16 23.63 -0.59 10.53
C GLU A 16 22.87 0.70 10.86
N GLN A 17 21.69 0.55 11.48
CA GLN A 17 20.81 1.67 11.78
C GLN A 17 21.37 2.55 12.89
N LEU A 18 21.96 1.96 13.93
CA LEU A 18 22.61 2.72 15.00
C LEU A 18 23.80 3.52 14.49
N ASN A 19 24.62 2.93 13.60
CA ASN A 19 25.74 3.65 12.98
C ASN A 19 25.24 4.79 12.10
N LEU A 20 24.13 4.61 11.36
CA LEU A 20 23.53 5.70 10.60
C LEU A 20 23.07 6.85 11.50
N LEU A 21 22.42 6.57 12.65
CA LEU A 21 22.01 7.61 13.59
C LEU A 21 23.22 8.39 14.13
N ARG A 22 24.32 7.70 14.46
CA ARG A 22 25.57 8.34 14.89
C ARG A 22 26.19 9.20 13.79
N LEU A 23 26.20 8.72 12.55
CA LEU A 23 26.67 9.48 11.40
C LEU A 23 25.81 10.74 11.17
N ALA A 24 24.50 10.62 11.36
CA ALA A 24 23.56 11.73 11.27
C ALA A 24 23.88 12.82 12.31
N GLU A 25 24.20 12.41 13.54
CA GLU A 25 24.65 13.32 14.60
C GLU A 25 26.00 13.97 14.28
N GLU A 26 26.98 13.21 13.78
CA GLU A 26 28.31 13.71 13.43
C GLU A 26 28.28 14.74 12.29
N PHE A 27 27.50 14.46 11.23
CA PHE A 27 27.42 15.29 10.03
C PHE A 27 26.27 16.31 10.08
N GLY A 28 25.52 16.37 11.18
CA GLY A 28 24.48 17.38 11.40
C GLY A 28 23.27 17.25 10.48
N PHE A 29 22.82 16.03 10.18
CA PHE A 29 21.53 15.79 9.51
C PHE A 29 20.58 14.97 10.35
N ARG A 30 19.29 15.01 9.99
CA ARG A 30 18.23 14.33 10.73
C ARG A 30 17.74 13.11 9.97
N VAL A 31 17.73 11.96 10.63
CA VAL A 31 16.99 10.78 10.17
C VAL A 31 15.54 10.94 10.63
N GLY A 32 14.62 11.00 9.67
CA GLY A 32 13.19 11.09 9.96
C GLY A 32 12.62 9.73 10.35
N THR A 33 12.95 8.69 9.58
CA THR A 33 12.41 7.35 9.81
C THR A 33 13.38 6.26 9.39
N LEU A 34 13.58 5.28 10.26
CA LEU A 34 14.23 4.03 9.94
C LEU A 34 13.20 3.07 9.32
N GLN A 35 13.43 2.61 8.10
CA GLN A 35 12.56 1.68 7.38
C GLN A 35 12.97 0.24 7.68
N HIS A 36 11.97 -0.63 7.81
CA HIS A 36 11.99 -2.04 8.23
C HIS A 36 12.39 -2.27 9.69
N GLY A 37 13.59 -1.86 10.11
CA GLY A 37 14.01 -1.84 11.52
C GLY A 37 13.65 -3.10 12.30
N LEU A 38 13.92 -4.28 11.74
CA LEU A 38 13.52 -5.56 12.33
C LEU A 38 14.23 -5.84 13.66
N GLU A 39 15.42 -5.27 13.86
CA GLU A 39 16.17 -5.30 15.11
C GLU A 39 16.08 -3.98 15.92
N ALA A 40 15.21 -3.05 15.53
CA ALA A 40 15.12 -1.72 16.16
C ALA A 40 14.86 -1.78 17.67
N PHE A 41 14.13 -2.81 18.14
CA PHE A 41 13.94 -3.05 19.57
C PHE A 41 15.25 -3.18 20.38
N LYS A 42 16.36 -3.60 19.76
CA LYS A 42 17.65 -3.78 20.44
C LYS A 42 18.28 -2.45 20.87
N PHE A 43 17.88 -1.33 20.27
CA PHE A 43 18.44 0.02 20.51
C PHE A 43 17.34 1.10 20.53
N ALA A 44 16.15 0.73 21.02
CA ALA A 44 15.00 1.64 21.09
C ALA A 44 15.26 2.94 21.88
N PRO A 45 16.00 2.95 23.01
CA PRO A 45 16.34 4.18 23.73
C PRO A 45 17.15 5.17 22.88
N GLU A 46 18.07 4.67 22.04
CA GLU A 46 18.87 5.48 21.14
C GLU A 46 18.02 6.12 20.04
N ILE A 47 17.07 5.37 19.49
CA ILE A 47 16.10 5.88 18.50
C ILE A 47 15.24 6.98 19.13
N ALA A 48 14.72 6.75 20.33
CA ALA A 48 13.90 7.71 21.05
C ALA A 48 14.67 9.00 21.37
N LYS A 49 15.95 8.86 21.79
CA LYS A 49 16.84 10.01 22.02
C LYS A 49 17.11 10.81 20.75
N HIS A 50 17.31 10.15 19.61
CA HIS A 50 17.49 10.81 18.32
C HIS A 50 16.19 11.49 17.83
N GLY A 51 15.04 10.92 18.17
CA GLY A 51 13.73 11.38 17.72
C GLY A 51 13.39 10.95 16.29
N ALA A 52 13.98 9.84 15.83
CA ALA A 52 13.57 9.17 14.59
C ALA A 52 12.32 8.30 14.84
N GLY A 53 11.47 8.19 13.82
CA GLY A 53 10.44 7.15 13.77
C GLY A 53 11.01 5.82 13.28
N VAL A 54 10.24 4.75 13.42
CA VAL A 54 10.56 3.44 12.83
C VAL A 54 9.33 2.89 12.14
N SER A 55 9.50 2.44 10.90
CA SER A 55 8.45 1.79 10.11
C SER A 55 8.80 0.32 9.94
N ILE A 56 8.02 -0.57 10.55
CA ILE A 56 8.37 -2.00 10.67
C ILE A 56 7.43 -2.92 9.91
N PHE A 57 7.87 -4.16 9.73
CA PHE A 57 6.98 -5.29 9.47
C PHE A 57 6.57 -5.94 10.78
N ILE A 58 5.27 -6.19 10.98
CA ILE A 58 4.78 -6.74 12.26
C ILE A 58 4.98 -8.25 12.40
N ASP A 59 4.98 -9.00 11.28
CA ASP A 59 5.10 -10.47 11.26
C ASP A 59 5.77 -11.05 9.99
N SER A 60 6.50 -10.22 9.23
CA SER A 60 7.18 -10.63 8.00
C SER A 60 8.70 -10.54 8.18
N TRP A 61 9.34 -11.64 8.59
CA TRP A 61 10.79 -11.76 8.81
C TRP A 61 11.30 -13.20 8.60
N SER A 62 12.56 -13.49 8.97
CA SER A 62 13.24 -14.81 8.86
C SER A 62 13.49 -15.34 7.44
N TYR A 63 13.10 -14.60 6.39
CA TYR A 63 13.39 -14.97 5.00
C TYR A 63 14.81 -14.59 4.54
N LYS A 64 15.58 -13.88 5.38
CA LYS A 64 17.00 -13.50 5.17
C LYS A 64 17.73 -13.45 6.51
N LEU A 65 19.06 -13.58 6.47
CA LEU A 65 19.92 -13.51 7.66
C LEU A 65 19.76 -12.18 8.43
N GLU A 66 19.66 -11.06 7.71
CA GLU A 66 19.50 -9.71 8.29
C GLU A 66 18.19 -9.50 9.05
N GLY A 67 17.18 -10.34 8.81
CA GLY A 67 15.87 -10.30 9.48
C GLY A 67 15.61 -11.53 10.34
N TYR A 68 16.65 -12.30 10.71
CA TYR A 68 16.49 -13.56 11.42
C TYR A 68 16.06 -13.36 12.89
N ASP A 69 16.66 -12.37 13.56
CA ASP A 69 16.44 -12.06 14.99
C ASP A 69 15.19 -11.21 15.27
N ALA A 70 14.37 -10.96 14.24
CA ALA A 70 13.18 -10.16 14.40
C ALA A 70 12.16 -10.86 15.32
N THR A 71 11.33 -10.06 15.97
CA THR A 71 10.35 -10.54 16.95
C THR A 71 9.03 -9.79 16.79
N PRO A 72 7.87 -10.46 17.00
CA PRO A 72 6.58 -9.78 16.95
C PRO A 72 6.44 -8.70 18.06
N TYR A 73 7.27 -8.77 19.11
CA TYR A 73 7.30 -7.79 20.19
C TYR A 73 8.06 -6.50 19.84
N ASN A 74 8.65 -6.39 18.64
CA ASN A 74 9.42 -5.23 18.20
C ASN A 74 8.59 -3.94 18.30
N ALA A 75 7.36 -3.97 17.78
CA ALA A 75 6.42 -2.85 17.84
C ALA A 75 6.19 -2.36 19.27
N TYR A 76 5.91 -3.29 20.19
CA TYR A 76 5.67 -2.99 21.60
C TYR A 76 6.88 -2.40 22.29
N MET A 77 8.08 -2.97 22.07
CA MET A 77 9.31 -2.48 22.71
C MET A 77 9.65 -1.06 22.27
N LEU A 78 9.50 -0.77 20.98
CA LEU A 78 9.69 0.57 20.43
C LEU A 78 8.63 1.56 20.96
N TRP A 79 7.35 1.19 20.91
CA TRP A 79 6.25 2.00 21.43
C TRP A 79 6.46 2.33 22.92
N LYS A 80 6.83 1.33 23.73
CA LYS A 80 7.11 1.48 25.17
C LYS A 80 8.29 2.41 25.44
N ALA A 81 9.28 2.43 24.54
CA ALA A 81 10.42 3.34 24.61
C ALA A 81 10.09 4.78 24.16
N GLY A 82 8.85 5.05 23.72
CA GLY A 82 8.42 6.37 23.24
C GLY A 82 8.78 6.65 21.78
N VAL A 83 9.13 5.62 21.00
CA VAL A 83 9.42 5.77 19.57
C VAL A 83 8.11 5.90 18.78
N ASN A 84 8.10 6.78 17.78
CA ASN A 84 6.99 6.85 16.82
C ASN A 84 7.05 5.66 15.84
N VAL A 85 6.28 4.61 16.10
CA VAL A 85 6.26 3.36 15.32
C VAL A 85 5.13 3.36 14.30
N SER A 86 5.43 2.97 13.07
CA SER A 86 4.43 2.65 12.05
C SER A 86 4.57 1.21 11.56
N ILE A 87 3.49 0.65 11.03
CA ILE A 87 3.47 -0.68 10.41
C ILE A 87 3.27 -0.52 8.91
N ASN A 88 4.11 -1.20 8.14
CA ASN A 88 4.01 -1.27 6.69
C ASN A 88 4.18 -2.72 6.21
N SER A 89 3.97 -2.98 4.92
CA SER A 89 4.03 -4.33 4.34
C SER A 89 5.01 -4.51 3.18
N ASP A 90 5.57 -3.40 2.68
CA ASP A 90 6.40 -3.31 1.45
C ASP A 90 5.81 -4.11 0.28
N SER A 91 4.48 -4.06 0.14
CA SER A 91 3.73 -4.89 -0.80
C SER A 91 2.39 -4.27 -1.17
N ASN A 92 2.17 -4.09 -2.46
CA ASN A 92 0.89 -3.61 -3.02
C ASN A 92 -0.29 -4.50 -2.60
N GLU A 93 -0.06 -5.80 -2.46
CA GLU A 93 -1.12 -6.74 -2.14
C GLU A 93 -1.42 -6.81 -0.64
N ARG A 94 -0.36 -6.83 0.20
CA ARG A 94 -0.51 -6.96 1.67
C ARG A 94 -0.92 -5.65 2.34
N MET A 95 -0.61 -4.50 1.75
CA MET A 95 -0.97 -3.18 2.31
C MET A 95 -2.48 -3.03 2.57
N ARG A 96 -3.33 -3.77 1.83
CA ARG A 96 -4.79 -3.80 2.03
C ARG A 96 -5.23 -4.46 3.35
N ARG A 97 -4.31 -5.04 4.12
CA ARG A 97 -4.56 -5.75 5.38
C ARG A 97 -3.81 -5.15 6.58
N LEU A 98 -3.31 -3.92 6.45
CA LEU A 98 -2.57 -3.26 7.54
C LEU A 98 -3.39 -3.12 8.83
N ASN A 99 -4.72 -3.09 8.75
CA ASN A 99 -5.61 -3.17 9.91
C ASN A 99 -5.39 -4.44 10.75
N LEU A 100 -5.25 -5.60 10.11
CA LEU A 100 -4.94 -6.85 10.80
C LEU A 100 -3.50 -6.88 11.30
N ASP A 101 -2.59 -6.25 10.57
CA ASP A 101 -1.20 -6.13 11.00
C ASP A 101 -1.09 -5.25 12.27
N ALA A 102 -1.80 -4.12 12.34
CA ALA A 102 -1.90 -3.31 13.56
C ALA A 102 -2.49 -4.08 14.74
N ALA A 103 -3.53 -4.90 14.52
CA ALA A 103 -4.13 -5.72 15.57
C ALA A 103 -3.12 -6.68 16.22
N LYS A 104 -2.09 -7.13 15.48
CA LYS A 104 -1.02 -7.98 16.04
C LYS A 104 -0.19 -7.25 17.10
N ALA A 105 -0.03 -5.93 17.03
CA ALA A 105 0.66 -5.16 18.08
C ALA A 105 -0.08 -5.21 19.42
N MET A 106 -1.42 -5.33 19.40
CA MET A 106 -2.21 -5.56 20.61
C MET A 106 -1.94 -6.97 21.17
N LYS A 107 -1.90 -7.98 20.29
CA LYS A 107 -1.62 -9.36 20.67
C LYS A 107 -0.22 -9.53 21.26
N TYR A 108 0.77 -8.88 20.68
CA TYR A 108 2.19 -9.01 21.04
C TYR A 108 2.66 -7.80 21.84
N GLY A 109 2.47 -7.87 23.16
CA GLY A 109 2.92 -6.86 24.11
C GLY A 109 1.82 -5.99 24.70
N GLY A 110 0.58 -6.09 24.20
CA GLY A 110 -0.56 -5.40 24.81
C GLY A 110 -0.59 -3.90 24.52
N VAL A 111 -0.16 -3.48 23.32
CA VAL A 111 -0.34 -2.09 22.87
C VAL A 111 -1.84 -1.76 22.90
N PRO A 112 -2.26 -0.63 23.49
CA PRO A 112 -3.66 -0.23 23.49
C PRO A 112 -4.21 -0.07 22.07
N GLU A 113 -5.49 -0.40 21.87
CA GLU A 113 -6.14 -0.38 20.54
C GLU A 113 -5.96 0.94 19.79
N GLN A 114 -6.15 2.07 20.47
CA GLN A 114 -5.98 3.40 19.90
C GLN A 114 -4.55 3.65 19.41
N ASP A 115 -3.55 3.16 20.15
CA ASP A 115 -2.15 3.30 19.73
C ASP A 115 -1.79 2.35 18.60
N ALA A 116 -2.37 1.15 18.56
CA ALA A 116 -2.25 0.23 17.43
C ALA A 116 -2.87 0.84 16.15
N LEU A 117 -4.03 1.51 16.24
CA LEU A 117 -4.63 2.22 15.10
C LEU A 117 -3.71 3.34 14.60
N LYS A 118 -3.12 4.14 15.51
CA LYS A 118 -2.17 5.19 15.13
C LYS A 118 -0.98 4.65 14.34
N MET A 119 -0.51 3.42 14.60
CA MET A 119 0.61 2.81 13.87
C MET A 119 0.35 2.65 12.35
N ILE A 120 -0.91 2.68 11.91
CA ILE A 120 -1.28 2.60 10.49
C ILE A 120 -2.00 3.87 9.98
N THR A 121 -2.13 4.90 10.81
CA THR A 121 -2.77 6.18 10.46
C THR A 121 -1.88 7.38 10.82
N LEU A 122 -1.96 7.87 12.06
CA LEU A 122 -1.30 9.11 12.49
C LEU A 122 0.23 9.00 12.52
N ASN A 123 0.77 7.88 12.98
CA ASN A 123 2.20 7.68 13.12
C ASN A 123 2.95 7.76 11.78
N PRO A 124 2.54 7.02 10.72
CA PRO A 124 3.16 7.18 9.40
C PRO A 124 2.92 8.59 8.82
N ALA A 125 1.77 9.24 9.07
CA ALA A 125 1.53 10.61 8.64
C ALA A 125 2.52 11.60 9.29
N ILE A 126 2.81 11.45 10.58
CA ILE A 126 3.84 12.22 11.29
C ILE A 126 5.23 11.96 10.70
N GLN A 127 5.57 10.70 10.44
CA GLN A 127 6.86 10.32 9.85
C GLN A 127 7.06 10.92 8.45
N LEU A 128 5.98 11.08 7.68
CA LEU A 128 5.97 11.72 6.36
C LEU A 128 5.88 13.25 6.41
N GLY A 129 5.73 13.85 7.60
CA GLY A 129 5.58 15.29 7.76
C GLY A 129 4.21 15.85 7.35
N ILE A 130 3.19 15.01 7.25
CA ILE A 130 1.81 15.35 6.84
C ILE A 130 0.78 15.06 7.93
N GLY A 131 1.20 14.87 9.18
CA GLY A 131 0.31 14.58 10.31
C GLY A 131 -0.68 15.72 10.63
N ASN A 132 -0.43 16.93 10.15
CA ASN A 132 -1.38 18.05 10.19
C ASN A 132 -2.46 17.97 9.10
N ARG A 133 -2.27 17.15 8.07
CA ARG A 133 -3.22 16.95 6.98
C ARG A 133 -4.06 15.70 7.13
N THR A 134 -3.47 14.58 7.55
CA THR A 134 -4.17 13.28 7.57
C THR A 134 -3.74 12.41 8.76
N GLY A 135 -4.32 11.21 8.86
CA GLY A 135 -3.99 10.19 9.86
C GLY A 135 -4.83 10.24 11.15
N SER A 136 -5.70 11.23 11.33
CA SER A 136 -6.71 11.26 12.39
C SER A 136 -7.94 12.04 11.94
N ILE A 137 -9.05 11.85 12.66
CA ILE A 137 -10.32 12.54 12.41
C ILE A 137 -10.35 13.76 13.34
N ASP A 138 -9.84 14.89 12.84
CA ASP A 138 -9.82 16.17 13.52
C ASP A 138 -10.32 17.27 12.57
N GLN A 139 -10.71 18.42 13.13
CA GLN A 139 -11.05 19.59 12.34
C GLN A 139 -9.86 20.02 11.46
N ASP A 140 -10.15 20.53 10.25
CA ASP A 140 -9.19 21.06 9.27
C ASP A 140 -8.21 20.05 8.68
N LYS A 141 -8.45 18.74 8.87
CA LYS A 141 -7.74 17.65 8.19
C LYS A 141 -8.47 17.18 6.93
N ASP A 142 -7.71 16.59 6.02
CA ASP A 142 -8.20 15.95 4.80
C ASP A 142 -9.19 14.84 5.18
N ALA A 143 -10.35 14.82 4.52
CA ALA A 143 -11.43 13.87 4.79
C ALA A 143 -11.14 12.49 4.16
N ASP A 144 -10.03 11.88 4.56
CA ASP A 144 -9.59 10.52 4.20
C ASP A 144 -10.17 9.52 5.19
N ILE A 145 -11.33 8.95 4.86
CA ILE A 145 -12.15 8.19 5.81
C ILE A 145 -12.54 6.85 5.22
N VAL A 146 -12.45 5.79 6.02
CA VAL A 146 -13.00 4.47 5.69
C VAL A 146 -14.13 4.14 6.64
N ILE A 147 -15.30 3.84 6.09
CA ILE A 147 -16.43 3.26 6.83
C ILE A 147 -16.29 1.75 6.73
N TRP A 148 -16.22 1.07 7.87
CA TRP A 148 -16.07 -0.37 7.97
C TRP A 148 -17.40 -1.04 8.33
N SER A 149 -17.58 -2.29 7.90
CA SER A 149 -18.74 -3.12 8.24
C SER A 149 -18.84 -3.43 9.74
N GLU A 150 -17.71 -3.48 10.42
CA GLU A 150 -17.55 -3.74 11.85
C GLU A 150 -16.23 -3.14 12.34
N HIS A 151 -15.77 -3.50 13.54
CA HIS A 151 -14.51 -2.99 14.06
C HIS A 151 -13.33 -3.32 13.11
N PRO A 152 -12.47 -2.35 12.71
CA PRO A 152 -11.44 -2.56 11.69
C PRO A 152 -10.44 -3.68 12.00
N PHE A 153 -10.23 -4.03 13.27
CA PHE A 153 -9.34 -5.13 13.66
C PHE A 153 -9.97 -6.52 13.62
N SER A 154 -11.28 -6.62 13.33
CA SER A 154 -11.91 -7.91 13.11
C SER A 154 -11.44 -8.53 11.79
N PRO A 155 -11.15 -9.85 11.75
CA PRO A 155 -10.84 -10.54 10.49
C PRO A 155 -12.03 -10.61 9.52
N TYR A 156 -13.26 -10.37 10.00
CA TYR A 156 -14.47 -10.32 9.19
C TYR A 156 -14.75 -8.92 8.63
N ALA A 157 -14.04 -7.90 9.13
CA ALA A 157 -14.23 -6.53 8.68
C ALA A 157 -13.84 -6.34 7.22
N HIS A 158 -14.66 -5.58 6.51
CA HIS A 158 -14.38 -5.08 5.18
C HIS A 158 -14.81 -3.62 5.04
N PRO A 159 -14.13 -2.84 4.17
CA PRO A 159 -14.55 -1.48 3.89
C PRO A 159 -15.91 -1.50 3.18
N GLU A 160 -16.83 -0.68 3.66
CA GLU A 160 -18.10 -0.35 3.00
C GLU A 160 -17.93 0.85 2.08
N ILE A 161 -17.30 1.91 2.59
CA ILE A 161 -17.05 3.16 1.85
C ILE A 161 -15.60 3.59 2.11
N THR A 162 -14.93 4.08 1.08
CA THR A 162 -13.63 4.76 1.20
C THR A 162 -13.70 6.13 0.54
N MET A 163 -13.37 7.15 1.32
CA MET A 163 -13.31 8.54 0.90
C MET A 163 -11.86 9.02 0.94
N ILE A 164 -11.49 9.82 -0.05
CA ILE A 164 -10.21 10.54 -0.11
C ILE A 164 -10.55 12.00 -0.37
N GLU A 165 -10.09 12.90 0.48
CA GLU A 165 -10.41 14.33 0.42
C GLU A 165 -11.93 14.61 0.33
N GLY A 166 -12.73 13.77 0.99
CA GLY A 166 -14.21 13.88 1.01
C GLY A 166 -14.93 13.35 -0.23
N VAL A 167 -14.20 12.86 -1.23
CA VAL A 167 -14.78 12.22 -2.43
C VAL A 167 -14.85 10.71 -2.22
N VAL A 168 -15.99 10.09 -2.53
CA VAL A 168 -16.15 8.62 -2.46
C VAL A 168 -15.41 7.97 -3.63
N TYR A 169 -14.34 7.23 -3.33
CA TYR A 169 -13.56 6.46 -4.31
C TYR A 169 -13.99 5.00 -4.37
N PHE A 170 -14.55 4.47 -3.28
CA PHE A 170 -15.06 3.11 -3.21
C PHE A 170 -16.37 3.09 -2.44
N ASP A 171 -17.38 2.44 -3.04
CA ASP A 171 -18.63 2.05 -2.40
C ASP A 171 -18.85 0.58 -2.73
N ARG A 172 -18.93 -0.25 -1.68
CA ARG A 172 -19.05 -1.69 -1.80
C ARG A 172 -20.33 -2.12 -2.53
N LYS A 173 -21.45 -1.45 -2.28
CA LYS A 173 -22.73 -1.79 -2.91
C LYS A 173 -22.65 -1.52 -4.42
N ALA A 174 -22.15 -0.34 -4.80
CA ALA A 174 -21.96 0.03 -6.20
C ALA A 174 -20.97 -0.90 -6.92
N ASP A 175 -19.88 -1.29 -6.24
CA ASP A 175 -18.89 -2.23 -6.76
C ASP A 175 -19.48 -3.63 -7.00
N ILE A 176 -20.30 -4.16 -6.09
CA ILE A 176 -20.98 -5.46 -6.26
C ILE A 176 -21.93 -5.42 -7.47
N GLU A 177 -22.73 -4.37 -7.60
CA GLU A 177 -23.62 -4.18 -8.75
C GLU A 177 -22.83 -4.13 -10.06
N ARG A 178 -21.74 -3.34 -10.10
CA ARG A 178 -20.87 -3.21 -11.27
C ARG A 178 -20.21 -4.53 -11.67
N ARG A 179 -19.74 -5.34 -10.70
CA ARG A 179 -19.17 -6.67 -11.00
C ARG A 179 -20.19 -7.59 -11.65
N GLY A 180 -21.45 -7.55 -11.20
CA GLY A 180 -22.54 -8.30 -11.82
C GLY A 180 -22.79 -7.89 -13.27
N LEU A 181 -22.71 -6.59 -13.57
CA LEU A 181 -22.84 -6.07 -14.94
C LEU A 181 -21.67 -6.49 -15.83
N LEU A 182 -20.43 -6.30 -15.34
CA LEU A 182 -19.21 -6.68 -16.06
C LEU A 182 -19.14 -8.19 -16.33
N ALA A 183 -19.65 -9.01 -15.42
CA ALA A 183 -19.73 -10.46 -15.64
C ALA A 183 -20.68 -10.80 -16.81
N LYS A 184 -21.84 -10.14 -16.88
CA LYS A 184 -22.79 -10.31 -18.00
C LYS A 184 -22.21 -9.82 -19.32
N GLU A 185 -21.61 -8.63 -19.33
CA GLU A 185 -20.94 -8.08 -20.51
C GLU A 185 -19.82 -9.00 -21.00
N ARG A 186 -19.01 -9.53 -20.08
CA ARG A 186 -17.96 -10.50 -20.40
C ARG A 186 -18.54 -11.77 -21.03
N GLU A 187 -19.63 -12.31 -20.49
CA GLU A 187 -20.29 -13.49 -21.06
C GLU A 187 -20.85 -13.24 -22.47
N GLU A 188 -21.39 -12.04 -22.73
CA GLU A 188 -21.89 -11.64 -24.04
C GLU A 188 -20.75 -11.49 -25.06
N LEU A 189 -19.68 -10.80 -24.70
CA LEU A 189 -18.47 -10.65 -25.53
C LEU A 189 -17.84 -12.01 -25.83
N GLU A 190 -17.80 -12.92 -24.85
CA GLU A 190 -17.30 -14.28 -25.05
C GLU A 190 -18.16 -15.13 -25.99
N LYS A 191 -19.45 -14.83 -26.16
CA LYS A 191 -20.33 -15.48 -27.16
C LYS A 191 -20.13 -14.90 -28.56
N LEU A 192 -19.76 -13.63 -28.65
CA LEU A 192 -19.49 -12.92 -29.90
C LEU A 192 -18.07 -13.16 -30.41
N ASP A 193 -17.18 -13.70 -29.56
CA ASP A 193 -15.81 -14.04 -29.94
C ASP A 193 -15.78 -15.25 -30.91
N ILE A 194 -15.89 -14.92 -32.19
CA ILE A 194 -15.76 -15.83 -33.34
C ILE A 194 -14.37 -16.48 -33.47
N ASN A 195 -13.37 -16.00 -32.73
CA ASN A 195 -12.01 -16.57 -32.71
C ASN A 195 -11.74 -17.44 -31.47
N LYS A 196 -12.76 -17.66 -30.60
CA LYS A 196 -12.65 -18.56 -29.45
C LYS A 196 -12.37 -19.98 -29.95
N ALA A 197 -11.20 -20.52 -29.59
CA ALA A 197 -10.84 -21.90 -29.93
C ALA A 197 -11.91 -22.86 -29.39
N PRO A 198 -12.46 -23.78 -30.20
CA PRO A 198 -13.53 -24.66 -29.73
C PRO A 198 -13.04 -25.56 -28.60
N GLY A 199 -13.86 -25.70 -27.54
CA GLY A 199 -13.64 -26.74 -26.53
C GLY A 199 -13.61 -28.13 -27.19
N SER A 200 -12.51 -28.86 -26.99
CA SER A 200 -12.23 -30.28 -27.27
C SER A 200 -13.03 -31.03 -28.36
N GLY A 201 -13.37 -30.39 -29.49
CA GLY A 201 -14.11 -31.07 -30.56
C GLY A 201 -14.45 -30.27 -31.83
N GLY A 202 -14.04 -29.01 -31.95
CA GLY A 202 -14.32 -28.17 -33.13
C GLY A 202 -13.03 -27.69 -33.81
N ALA A 203 -13.11 -27.50 -35.13
CA ALA A 203 -11.98 -27.19 -36.01
C ALA A 203 -11.10 -26.00 -35.56
N ALA A 204 -9.83 -26.04 -35.98
CA ALA A 204 -8.79 -25.10 -35.58
C ALA A 204 -9.18 -23.61 -35.81
N PRO A 205 -8.74 -22.70 -34.92
CA PRO A 205 -8.99 -21.27 -35.07
C PRO A 205 -8.42 -20.75 -36.39
N ARG A 206 -9.12 -19.78 -37.01
CA ARG A 206 -8.70 -19.19 -38.30
C ARG A 206 -7.51 -18.24 -38.10
N ILE A 207 -6.60 -18.24 -39.07
CA ILE A 207 -5.43 -17.35 -39.08
C ILE A 207 -5.90 -15.93 -39.43
N PRO A 208 -5.48 -14.87 -38.69
CA PRO A 208 -5.95 -13.49 -38.85
C PRO A 208 -5.72 -12.78 -40.20
N THR A 209 -5.25 -13.46 -41.25
CA THR A 209 -4.80 -12.84 -42.50
C THR A 209 -5.79 -12.86 -43.66
N GLU A 210 -6.94 -13.53 -43.55
CA GLU A 210 -7.97 -13.43 -44.59
C GLU A 210 -8.86 -12.21 -44.36
N ARG A 211 -8.44 -11.05 -44.89
CA ARG A 211 -9.34 -9.91 -45.10
C ARG A 211 -10.43 -10.33 -46.08
N VAL A 212 -11.69 -10.30 -45.64
CA VAL A 212 -12.85 -10.36 -46.53
C VAL A 212 -12.81 -9.12 -47.43
N ARG A 213 -12.48 -9.31 -48.71
CA ARG A 213 -12.85 -8.34 -49.75
C ARG A 213 -14.33 -8.56 -50.06
N GLY A 214 -15.18 -7.66 -49.57
CA GLY A 214 -16.61 -7.68 -49.86
C GLY A 214 -17.28 -6.37 -49.44
N ASP A 215 -17.47 -5.51 -50.44
CA ASP A 215 -18.46 -4.44 -50.55
C ASP A 215 -18.47 -3.31 -49.51
N ILE A 216 -17.53 -2.38 -49.68
CA ILE A 216 -17.78 -0.96 -49.40
C ILE A 216 -17.54 -0.22 -50.72
N GLY A 217 -18.62 0.37 -51.23
CA GLY A 217 -18.71 0.93 -52.58
C GLY A 217 -17.68 2.02 -52.89
N HIS A 218 -17.39 2.15 -54.17
CA HIS A 218 -16.63 3.23 -54.77
C HIS A 218 -17.01 4.60 -54.21
N ILE A 219 -16.02 5.31 -53.68
CA ILE A 219 -15.95 6.76 -53.75
C ILE A 219 -14.70 7.05 -54.58
N GLU A 220 -14.92 7.53 -55.80
CA GLU A 220 -13.87 8.14 -56.61
C GLU A 220 -13.54 9.49 -55.97
N ASP A 221 -12.32 9.65 -55.47
CA ASP A 221 -11.68 10.96 -55.38
C ASP A 221 -10.62 11.01 -56.47
N SER A 222 -11.00 11.58 -57.60
CA SER A 222 -10.10 12.10 -58.61
C SER A 222 -9.43 13.38 -58.09
N ASP A 223 -8.16 13.52 -58.44
CA ASP A 223 -7.42 14.79 -58.54
C ASP A 223 -6.83 15.40 -57.25
N ILE A 224 -5.65 14.90 -56.85
CA ILE A 224 -4.54 15.78 -56.46
C ILE A 224 -3.27 15.26 -57.13
N ASP A 225 -2.89 15.95 -58.21
CA ASP A 225 -1.64 15.80 -58.95
C ASP A 225 -0.48 16.38 -58.11
N ASP A 226 0.58 15.60 -57.95
CA ASP A 226 1.88 16.05 -57.45
C ASP A 226 2.60 16.83 -58.57
N HIS A 227 2.99 18.07 -58.30
CA HIS A 227 4.11 18.71 -58.98
C HIS A 227 4.93 19.56 -57.98
N ASP A 228 6.17 19.11 -57.79
CA ASP A 228 7.41 19.81 -57.41
C ASP A 228 7.40 20.94 -56.37
#